data_AF-A0A2E8E503-F1
#
_entry.id   AF-A0A2E8E503-F1
#
_cell.length_a   1.000
_cell.length_b   1.000
_cell.length_c   1.000
_cell.angle_alpha   90.00
_cell.angle_beta   90.00
_cell.angle_gamma   90.00
#
_symmetry.space_group_name_H-M   'P 1'
#
loop_
_entity.id
_entity.type
_entity.pdbx_description
1 polymer ?
#
loop_
_entity_poly.entity_id
_entity_poly.type
_entity_poly.pdbx_seq_one_letter_code
_entity_poly.pdbx_strand_id
1 'polypeptide(L)'
;MAEEDSTAAQQAAPEPELAPYLIEAARSSRSKCRTCRRKIEKGKLRLGILLEGPYGTGYLWHHLTCAARRRLEDVEAAYADQAFEDGLAVPPLSKLQALEENAAKERANRKEPPYVERSPSGRSKCKNCGEAIAKDALRVVLAREISFGSQVRVTPIYVHAGCVRAELQSKDCMTPTDGFEEQVRQNSRLEASVVNEALAAVGDLEG
;
A
#
# COMPACT_ATOMS: atom_id res chain seq x y z
N MET A 1 35.50 -49.13 -42.84
CA MET A 1 36.21 -47.95 -42.34
C MET A 1 35.23 -47.23 -41.44
N ALA A 2 35.33 -47.51 -40.14
CA ALA A 2 34.50 -46.88 -39.12
C ALA A 2 35.12 -45.52 -38.81
N GLU A 3 34.32 -44.45 -38.89
CA GLU A 3 34.72 -43.15 -38.36
C GLU A 3 34.00 -42.97 -37.02
N GLU A 4 34.80 -42.98 -35.96
CA GLU A 4 34.41 -42.71 -34.59
C GLU A 4 34.31 -41.18 -34.42
N ASP A 5 33.09 -40.65 -34.23
CA ASP A 5 32.91 -39.27 -33.81
C ASP A 5 32.82 -39.21 -32.29
N SER A 6 33.90 -38.74 -31.69
CA SER A 6 34.06 -38.53 -30.26
C SER A 6 33.51 -37.15 -29.90
N THR A 7 32.24 -37.08 -29.49
CA THR A 7 31.70 -35.85 -28.88
C THR A 7 31.78 -35.94 -27.36
N ALA A 8 32.84 -35.39 -26.79
CA ALA A 8 33.01 -35.21 -25.35
C ALA A 8 31.96 -34.21 -24.82
N ALA A 9 31.06 -34.69 -23.95
CA ALA A 9 30.11 -33.87 -23.22
C ALA A 9 30.84 -32.99 -22.20
N GLN A 10 30.83 -31.67 -22.41
CA GLN A 10 31.28 -30.69 -21.43
C GLN A 10 30.23 -30.56 -20.33
N GLN A 11 30.59 -31.00 -19.12
CA GLN A 11 29.81 -30.83 -17.91
C GLN A 11 29.80 -29.34 -17.53
N ALA A 12 28.63 -28.72 -17.55
CA ALA A 12 28.41 -27.40 -16.97
C ALA A 12 28.57 -27.50 -15.44
N ALA A 13 29.35 -26.59 -14.85
CA ALA A 13 29.48 -26.47 -13.40
C ALA A 13 28.10 -26.26 -12.74
N PRO A 14 27.86 -26.81 -11.53
CA PRO A 14 26.60 -26.61 -10.82
C PRO A 14 26.39 -25.11 -10.57
N GLU A 15 25.30 -24.58 -11.10
CA GLU A 15 24.86 -23.21 -10.86
C GLU A 15 24.61 -23.05 -9.36
N PRO A 16 25.14 -22.02 -8.68
CA PRO A 16 24.97 -21.88 -7.25
C PRO A 16 23.49 -21.75 -6.93
N GLU A 17 22.97 -22.71 -6.15
CA GLU A 17 21.60 -22.68 -5.64
C GLU A 17 21.38 -21.36 -4.90
N LEU A 18 20.51 -20.52 -5.44
CA LEU A 18 20.16 -19.25 -4.82
C LEU A 18 19.38 -19.53 -3.54
N ALA A 19 19.76 -18.88 -2.44
CA ALA A 19 19.01 -18.98 -1.20
C ALA A 19 17.55 -18.47 -1.39
N PRO A 20 16.57 -18.99 -0.65
CA PRO A 20 15.19 -18.51 -0.71
C PRO A 20 15.05 -17.02 -0.41
N TYR A 21 15.94 -16.50 0.44
CA TYR A 21 15.99 -15.10 0.83
C TYR A 21 17.41 -14.55 0.70
N LEU A 22 17.51 -13.25 0.45
CA LEU A 22 18.78 -12.52 0.49
C LEU A 22 18.55 -11.07 0.95
N ILE A 23 19.22 -10.66 2.01
CA ILE A 23 19.26 -9.26 2.45
C ILE A 23 20.62 -8.68 2.11
N GLU A 24 20.61 -7.64 1.29
CA GLU A 24 21.82 -6.95 0.86
C GLU A 24 21.62 -5.44 0.79
N ALA A 25 22.73 -4.70 0.75
CA ALA A 25 22.69 -3.31 0.33
C ALA A 25 22.53 -3.25 -1.19
N ALA A 26 21.55 -2.47 -1.68
CA ALA A 26 21.30 -2.42 -3.10
C ALA A 26 22.55 -2.01 -3.91
N ARG A 27 23.02 -2.90 -4.79
CA ARG A 27 24.22 -2.69 -5.61
C ARG A 27 24.07 -1.54 -6.62
N SER A 28 22.83 -1.26 -7.03
CA SER A 28 22.48 -0.15 -7.92
C SER A 28 21.06 0.34 -7.64
N SER A 29 20.69 1.48 -8.24
CA SER A 29 19.35 2.06 -8.16
C SER A 29 18.37 1.57 -9.23
N ARG A 30 18.69 0.45 -9.90
CA ARG A 30 17.90 -0.11 -11.02
C ARG A 30 16.70 -0.94 -10.55
N SER A 31 16.74 -1.55 -9.36
CA SER A 31 15.63 -2.33 -8.83
C SER A 31 14.49 -1.46 -8.32
N LYS A 32 13.25 -1.89 -8.54
CA LYS A 32 12.04 -1.29 -7.95
C LYS A 32 11.48 -2.22 -6.88
N CYS A 33 11.09 -1.65 -5.74
CA CYS A 33 10.44 -2.40 -4.67
C CYS A 33 9.08 -2.91 -5.14
N ARG A 34 8.83 -4.21 -5.02
CA ARG A 34 7.55 -4.81 -5.43
C ARG A 34 6.36 -4.41 -4.54
N THR A 35 6.61 -4.02 -3.29
CA THR A 35 5.57 -3.53 -2.37
C THR A 35 5.11 -2.10 -2.73
N CYS A 36 6.05 -1.14 -2.80
CA CYS A 36 5.70 0.28 -2.96
C CYS A 36 5.88 0.83 -4.39
N ARG A 37 6.43 0.01 -5.30
CA ARG A 37 6.73 0.34 -6.71
C ARG A 37 7.76 1.46 -6.93
N ARG A 38 8.38 1.98 -5.87
CA ARG A 38 9.45 3.00 -5.94
C ARG A 38 10.81 2.36 -6.17
N LYS A 39 11.75 3.14 -6.72
CA LYS A 39 13.16 2.72 -6.86
C LYS A 39 13.78 2.42 -5.49
N ILE A 40 14.65 1.43 -5.44
CA ILE A 40 15.50 1.14 -4.28
C ILE A 40 16.85 1.79 -4.57
N GLU A 41 17.26 2.77 -3.77
CA GLU A 41 18.52 3.49 -4.02
C GLU A 41 19.74 2.65 -3.68
N LYS A 42 20.86 2.93 -4.35
CA LYS A 42 22.13 2.27 -4.08
C LYS A 42 22.50 2.41 -2.60
N GLY A 43 22.94 1.32 -1.98
CA GLY A 43 23.31 1.27 -0.57
C GLY A 43 22.15 1.16 0.42
N LYS A 44 20.88 1.20 -0.03
CA LYS A 44 19.74 0.94 0.85
C LYS A 44 19.52 -0.56 1.01
N LEU A 45 19.21 -0.99 2.23
CA LEU A 45 18.89 -2.38 2.53
C LEU A 45 17.63 -2.84 1.78
N ARG A 46 17.74 -3.99 1.14
CA ARG A 46 16.64 -4.65 0.43
C ARG A 46 16.59 -6.13 0.75
N LEU A 47 15.37 -6.66 0.78
CA LEU A 47 15.10 -8.10 0.83
C LEU A 47 14.83 -8.59 -0.60
N GLY A 48 15.54 -9.63 -1.00
CA GLY A 48 15.26 -10.45 -2.16
C GLY A 48 14.51 -11.70 -1.71
N ILE A 49 13.39 -11.98 -2.37
CA ILE A 49 12.64 -13.24 -2.21
C ILE A 49 12.81 -14.01 -3.52
N LEU A 50 13.32 -15.23 -3.44
CA LEU A 50 13.58 -16.05 -4.62
C LEU A 50 12.27 -16.32 -5.35
N LEU A 51 12.30 -16.12 -6.65
CA LEU A 51 11.23 -16.48 -7.56
C LEU A 51 11.83 -17.34 -8.67
N GLU A 52 11.29 -18.55 -8.80
CA GLU A 52 11.57 -19.45 -9.90
C GLU A 52 10.45 -19.28 -10.93
N GLY A 53 10.82 -18.82 -12.13
CA GLY A 53 9.87 -18.59 -13.22
C GLY A 53 10.29 -19.30 -14.50
N PRO A 54 9.40 -19.34 -15.51
CA PRO A 54 9.69 -19.98 -16.80
C PRO A 54 10.84 -19.32 -17.59
N TYR A 55 11.34 -18.16 -17.13
CA TYR A 55 12.41 -17.39 -17.74
C TYR A 55 13.70 -17.36 -16.90
N GLY A 56 13.79 -18.20 -15.86
CA GLY A 56 14.94 -18.30 -14.96
C GLY A 56 14.61 -18.01 -13.50
N THR A 57 15.62 -18.17 -12.65
CA THR A 57 15.58 -17.90 -11.21
C THR A 57 16.09 -16.49 -10.90
N GLY A 58 15.44 -15.81 -9.96
CA GLY A 58 15.90 -14.49 -9.53
C GLY A 58 15.11 -13.90 -8.37
N TYR A 59 15.61 -12.82 -7.80
CA TYR A 59 15.00 -12.20 -6.62
C TYR A 59 13.96 -11.13 -6.96
N LEU A 60 12.80 -11.22 -6.30
CA LEU A 60 11.89 -10.10 -6.15
C LEU A 60 12.41 -9.16 -5.06
N TRP A 61 12.80 -7.95 -5.47
CA TRP A 61 13.36 -6.97 -4.54
C TRP A 61 12.29 -6.13 -3.83
N HIS A 62 12.45 -5.98 -2.52
CA HIS A 62 11.66 -5.12 -1.66
C HIS A 62 12.58 -4.22 -0.82
N HIS A 63 12.21 -2.96 -0.54
CA HIS A 63 12.90 -2.24 0.55
C HIS A 63 12.73 -3.05 1.83
N LEU A 64 13.78 -3.18 2.66
CA LEU A 64 13.68 -3.95 3.90
C LEU A 64 12.54 -3.46 4.80
N THR A 65 12.34 -2.14 4.89
CA THR A 65 11.22 -1.54 5.64
C THR A 65 9.84 -1.80 5.01
N CYS A 66 9.77 -1.96 3.69
CA CYS A 66 8.51 -2.31 3.03
C CYS A 66 8.17 -3.79 3.21
N ALA A 67 9.17 -4.67 3.20
CA ALA A 67 9.01 -6.08 3.55
C ALA A 67 8.54 -6.20 5.00
N ALA A 68 9.24 -5.58 5.96
CA ALA A 68 8.84 -5.59 7.37
C ALA A 68 7.38 -5.17 7.61
N ARG A 69 6.87 -4.17 6.89
CA ARG A 69 5.50 -3.67 7.05
C ARG A 69 4.39 -4.53 6.41
N ARG A 70 4.74 -5.48 5.53
CA ARG A 70 3.77 -6.17 4.65
C ARG A 70 4.02 -7.66 4.45
N ARG A 71 5.20 -8.14 4.82
CA ARG A 71 5.80 -9.45 4.55
C ARG A 71 6.77 -9.76 5.69
N LEU A 72 6.28 -9.67 6.93
CA LEU A 72 7.12 -9.88 8.12
C LEU A 72 7.62 -11.32 8.18
N GLU A 73 6.79 -12.29 7.80
CA GLU A 73 7.17 -13.71 7.69
C GLU A 73 8.42 -13.93 6.81
N ASP A 74 8.47 -13.31 5.63
CA ASP A 74 9.62 -13.38 4.72
C ASP A 74 10.89 -12.77 5.36
N VAL A 75 10.71 -11.71 6.16
CA VAL A 75 11.81 -11.07 6.89
C VAL A 75 12.28 -11.96 8.04
N GLU A 76 11.38 -12.55 8.81
CA GLU A 76 11.71 -13.42 9.93
C GLU A 76 12.44 -14.69 9.46
N ALA A 77 11.99 -15.28 8.35
CA ALA A 77 12.69 -16.40 7.71
C ALA A 77 14.11 -16.01 7.27
N ALA A 78 14.27 -14.86 6.60
CA ALA A 78 15.59 -14.36 6.21
C ALA A 78 16.53 -14.10 7.41
N TYR A 79 15.99 -13.72 8.57
CA TYR A 79 16.77 -13.55 9.80
C TYR A 79 17.12 -14.88 10.47
N ALA A 80 16.20 -15.85 10.45
CA ALA A 80 16.43 -17.20 10.97
C ALA A 80 17.54 -17.91 10.19
N ASP A 81 17.54 -17.76 8.86
CA ASP A 81 18.54 -18.34 7.96
C ASP A 81 19.85 -17.51 7.90
N GLN A 82 19.92 -16.38 8.63
CA GLN A 82 21.04 -15.43 8.57
C GLN A 82 21.39 -15.04 7.12
N ALA A 83 20.38 -14.87 6.28
CA ALA A 83 20.51 -14.66 4.84
C ALA A 83 20.94 -13.22 4.51
N PHE A 84 22.04 -12.75 5.12
CA PHE A 84 22.58 -11.40 4.98
C PHE A 84 23.89 -11.44 4.21
N GLU A 85 24.18 -10.40 3.42
CA GLU A 85 25.50 -10.22 2.82
C GLU A 85 26.58 -10.02 3.91
N ASP A 86 27.79 -10.55 3.70
CA ASP A 86 28.87 -10.48 4.69
C ASP A 86 29.23 -9.03 5.05
N GLY A 87 29.39 -8.76 6.35
CA GLY A 87 29.73 -7.43 6.86
C GLY A 87 28.58 -6.41 6.78
N LEU A 88 27.36 -6.85 6.46
CA LEU A 88 26.20 -5.96 6.36
C LEU A 88 25.67 -5.58 7.74
N ALA A 89 25.61 -4.27 8.00
CA ALA A 89 24.93 -3.75 9.19
C ALA A 89 23.40 -3.80 9.01
N VAL A 90 22.78 -4.88 9.50
CA VAL A 90 21.32 -5.06 9.50
C VAL A 90 20.69 -4.55 10.81
N PRO A 91 19.50 -3.93 10.77
CA PRO A 91 18.78 -3.56 11.98
C PRO A 91 18.38 -4.81 12.78
N PRO A 92 18.18 -4.71 14.11
CA PRO A 92 17.67 -5.84 14.88
C PRO A 92 16.24 -6.20 14.45
N LEU A 93 15.90 -7.49 14.48
CA LEU A 93 14.58 -7.99 14.08
C LEU A 93 13.44 -7.31 14.84
N SER A 94 13.63 -7.04 16.13
CA SER A 94 12.67 -6.32 16.98
C SER A 94 12.26 -4.95 16.42
N LYS A 95 13.19 -4.25 15.75
CA LYS A 95 12.88 -2.97 15.09
C LYS A 95 12.00 -3.17 13.86
N LEU A 96 12.16 -4.27 13.13
CA LEU A 96 11.33 -4.59 11.96
C LEU A 96 9.95 -5.09 12.37
N GLN A 97 9.85 -5.88 13.44
CA GLN A 97 8.58 -6.29 14.04
C GLN A 97 7.77 -5.08 14.53
N ALA A 98 8.42 -4.10 15.18
CA ALA A 98 7.77 -2.85 15.55
C ALA A 98 7.25 -2.05 14.34
N LEU A 99 7.89 -2.14 13.16
CA LEU A 99 7.36 -1.52 11.94
C LEU A 99 6.10 -2.21 11.43
N GLU A 100 6.02 -3.54 11.54
CA GLU A 100 4.82 -4.30 11.22
C GLU A 100 3.69 -3.92 12.17
N GLU A 101 3.93 -3.98 13.48
CA GLU A 101 2.93 -3.72 14.51
C GLU A 101 2.33 -2.31 14.34
N ASN A 102 3.18 -1.30 14.14
CA ASN A 102 2.72 0.05 13.84
C ASN A 102 1.93 0.09 12.53
N ALA A 103 2.37 -0.60 11.48
CA ALA A 103 1.62 -0.67 10.23
C ALA A 103 0.29 -1.44 10.35
N ALA A 104 0.19 -2.42 11.24
CA ALA A 104 -1.04 -3.13 11.56
C ALA A 104 -2.02 -2.22 12.31
N LYS A 105 -1.54 -1.48 13.32
CA LYS A 105 -2.34 -0.45 14.03
C LYS A 105 -2.88 0.61 13.07
N GLU A 106 -2.03 1.13 12.19
CA GLU A 106 -2.45 2.11 11.17
C GLU A 106 -3.48 1.52 10.19
N ARG A 107 -3.34 0.25 9.80
CA ARG A 107 -4.32 -0.44 8.94
C ARG A 107 -5.65 -0.63 9.66
N ALA A 108 -5.64 -1.11 10.89
CA ALA A 108 -6.85 -1.31 11.71
C ALA A 108 -7.57 0.02 12.03
N ASN A 109 -6.82 1.12 12.12
CA ASN A 109 -7.38 2.46 12.35
C ASN A 109 -7.84 3.17 11.08
N ARG A 110 -7.56 2.63 9.89
CA ARG A 110 -7.98 3.26 8.64
C ARG A 110 -9.50 3.12 8.48
N LYS A 111 -10.20 4.26 8.48
CA LYS A 111 -11.63 4.33 8.20
C LYS A 111 -11.91 4.07 6.71
N GLU A 112 -12.94 3.31 6.44
CA GLU A 112 -13.44 3.04 5.09
C GLU A 112 -14.48 4.09 4.69
N PRO A 113 -14.27 4.87 3.62
CA PRO A 113 -15.31 5.78 3.12
C PRO A 113 -16.54 5.01 2.63
N PRO A 114 -17.76 5.53 2.81
CA PRO A 114 -18.05 6.88 3.30
C PRO A 114 -18.12 6.98 4.83
N TYR A 115 -17.66 8.08 5.41
CA TYR A 115 -17.83 8.40 6.84
C TYR A 115 -17.82 9.91 7.10
N VAL A 116 -18.27 10.33 8.27
CA VAL A 116 -18.23 11.72 8.75
C VAL A 116 -17.09 11.88 9.75
N GLU A 117 -16.41 13.01 9.68
CA GLU A 117 -15.48 13.44 10.72
C GLU A 117 -15.50 14.95 10.93
N ARG A 118 -14.97 15.40 12.07
CA ARG A 118 -14.61 16.80 12.26
C ARG A 118 -13.26 17.08 11.62
N SER A 119 -13.15 18.19 10.91
CA SER A 119 -11.89 18.57 10.30
C SER A 119 -10.83 18.84 11.38
N PRO A 120 -9.74 18.05 11.46
CA PRO A 120 -8.72 18.22 12.50
C PRO A 120 -7.94 19.54 12.33
N SER A 121 -8.00 20.13 11.13
CA SER A 121 -7.38 21.41 10.82
C SER A 121 -8.16 22.16 9.74
N GLY A 122 -8.05 23.48 9.68
CA GLY A 122 -8.67 24.30 8.63
C GLY A 122 -7.95 24.26 7.27
N ARG A 123 -7.08 23.26 7.01
CA ARG A 123 -6.21 23.22 5.81
C ARG A 123 -6.82 22.47 4.63
N SER A 124 -7.86 21.67 4.86
CA SER A 124 -8.53 20.92 3.80
C SER A 124 -9.48 21.82 3.01
N LYS A 125 -9.65 21.49 1.72
CA LYS A 125 -10.66 22.09 0.85
C LYS A 125 -11.69 21.04 0.46
N CYS A 126 -12.94 21.46 0.30
CA CYS A 126 -13.99 20.64 -0.25
C CYS A 126 -13.67 20.28 -1.71
N LYS A 127 -13.77 19.00 -2.06
CA LYS A 127 -13.42 18.53 -3.40
C LYS A 127 -14.45 18.96 -4.46
N ASN A 128 -15.69 19.18 -4.05
CA ASN A 128 -16.79 19.62 -4.92
C ASN A 128 -16.70 21.12 -5.24
N CYS A 129 -16.77 22.01 -4.22
CA CYS A 129 -16.80 23.46 -4.43
C CYS A 129 -15.44 24.15 -4.37
N GLY A 130 -14.39 23.48 -3.89
CA GLY A 130 -13.04 24.05 -3.77
C GLY A 130 -12.81 24.96 -2.56
N GLU A 131 -13.86 25.30 -1.79
CA GLU A 131 -13.77 26.17 -0.63
C GLU A 131 -13.10 25.49 0.57
N ALA A 132 -12.54 26.29 1.47
CA ALA A 132 -11.91 25.79 2.69
C ALA A 132 -12.94 25.14 3.63
N ILE A 133 -12.54 24.05 4.29
CA ILE A 133 -13.29 23.42 5.37
C ILE A 133 -12.65 23.90 6.67
N ALA A 134 -13.42 24.63 7.48
CA ALA A 134 -12.94 25.17 8.76
C ALA A 134 -12.52 24.06 9.73
N LYS A 135 -11.64 24.40 10.68
CA LYS A 135 -11.29 23.49 11.77
C LYS A 135 -12.56 23.15 12.57
N ASP A 136 -12.67 21.90 13.01
CA ASP A 136 -13.78 21.35 13.80
C ASP A 136 -15.15 21.27 13.09
N ALA A 137 -15.25 21.82 11.86
CA ALA A 137 -16.43 21.67 11.00
C ALA A 137 -16.62 20.22 10.55
N LEU A 138 -17.88 19.81 10.40
CA LEU A 138 -18.25 18.50 9.87
C LEU A 138 -17.94 18.43 8.38
N ARG A 139 -17.30 17.34 7.97
CA ARG A 139 -17.04 16.99 6.58
C ARG A 139 -17.35 15.52 6.36
N VAL A 140 -17.84 15.21 5.17
CA VAL A 140 -18.06 13.84 4.71
C VAL A 140 -16.86 13.42 3.89
N VAL A 141 -16.35 12.23 4.16
CA VAL A 141 -15.26 11.62 3.43
C VAL A 141 -15.84 10.63 2.45
N LEU A 142 -15.61 10.83 1.16
CA LEU A 142 -16.09 9.96 0.07
C LEU A 142 -14.92 9.26 -0.62
N ALA A 143 -15.21 8.16 -1.31
CA ALA A 143 -14.24 7.46 -2.15
C ALA A 143 -14.27 8.03 -3.57
N ARG A 144 -13.12 8.53 -4.06
CA ARG A 144 -12.97 9.01 -5.43
C ARG A 144 -11.91 8.20 -6.17
N GLU A 145 -12.23 7.81 -7.40
CA GLU A 145 -11.28 7.25 -8.33
C GLU A 145 -10.35 8.34 -8.89
N ILE A 146 -9.05 8.07 -8.90
CA ILE A 146 -8.06 8.88 -9.57
C ILE A 146 -7.25 7.98 -10.50
N SER A 147 -7.28 8.34 -11.77
CA SER A 147 -6.56 7.66 -12.85
C SER A 147 -5.30 8.44 -13.22
N PHE A 148 -4.15 7.77 -13.13
CA PHE A 148 -2.84 8.29 -13.54
C PHE A 148 -2.25 7.37 -14.61
N GLY A 149 -2.48 7.71 -15.89
CA GLY A 149 -2.12 6.83 -17.01
C GLY A 149 -2.87 5.50 -16.93
N SER A 150 -2.15 4.38 -16.90
CA SER A 150 -2.74 3.04 -16.73
C SER A 150 -3.04 2.66 -15.27
N GLN A 151 -2.83 3.56 -14.31
CA GLN A 151 -2.99 3.26 -12.89
C GLN A 151 -4.27 3.89 -12.33
N VAL A 152 -5.17 3.06 -11.81
CA VAL A 152 -6.36 3.47 -11.08
C VAL A 152 -6.12 3.36 -9.57
N ARG A 153 -6.51 4.39 -8.82
CA ARG A 153 -6.47 4.41 -7.34
C ARG A 153 -7.73 5.02 -6.78
N VAL A 154 -8.31 4.37 -5.79
CA VAL A 154 -9.38 4.95 -4.97
C VAL A 154 -8.76 5.67 -3.79
N THR A 155 -9.13 6.95 -3.61
CA THR A 155 -8.61 7.81 -2.56
C THR A 155 -9.75 8.52 -1.83
N PRO A 156 -9.62 8.74 -0.51
CA PRO A 156 -10.60 9.52 0.24
C PRO A 156 -10.54 11.00 -0.16
N ILE A 157 -11.70 11.62 -0.36
CA ILE A 157 -11.86 13.05 -0.61
C ILE A 157 -12.70 13.68 0.49
N TYR A 158 -12.46 14.95 0.79
CA TYR A 158 -13.21 15.70 1.79
C TYR A 158 -14.27 16.57 1.13
N VAL A 159 -15.51 16.50 1.59
CA VAL A 159 -16.64 17.22 1.01
C VAL A 159 -17.47 17.84 2.15
N HIS A 160 -17.95 19.08 1.99
CA HIS A 160 -18.94 19.64 2.93
C HIS A 160 -20.21 18.81 2.88
N ALA A 161 -20.94 18.70 4.00
CA ALA A 161 -22.19 17.94 4.03
C ALA A 161 -23.18 18.36 2.91
N GLY A 162 -23.45 19.67 2.77
CA GLY A 162 -24.31 20.20 1.70
C GLY A 162 -23.77 20.06 0.27
N CYS A 163 -22.52 19.64 0.07
CA CYS A 163 -21.92 19.38 -1.23
C CYS A 163 -21.96 17.90 -1.64
N VAL A 164 -22.34 16.99 -0.73
CA VAL A 164 -22.27 15.54 -0.95
C VAL A 164 -23.16 15.10 -2.09
N ARG A 165 -24.40 15.58 -2.16
CA ARG A 165 -25.34 15.21 -3.24
C ARG A 165 -24.76 15.48 -4.64
N ALA A 166 -24.11 16.63 -4.80
CA ALA A 166 -23.46 16.98 -6.06
C ALA A 166 -22.22 16.11 -6.35
N GLU A 167 -21.39 15.82 -5.34
CA GLU A 167 -20.21 14.97 -5.55
C GLU A 167 -20.59 13.51 -5.83
N LEU A 168 -21.64 12.97 -5.21
CA LEU A 168 -22.10 11.59 -5.48
C LEU A 168 -22.52 11.39 -6.94
N GLN A 169 -22.93 12.46 -7.64
CA GLN A 169 -23.26 12.44 -9.08
C GLN A 169 -22.03 12.66 -9.99
N SER A 170 -20.86 12.93 -9.41
CA SER A 170 -19.61 13.09 -10.14
C SER A 170 -19.15 11.76 -10.73
N LYS A 171 -18.64 11.79 -11.97
CA LYS A 171 -18.15 10.61 -12.69
C LYS A 171 -17.03 9.86 -11.96
N ASP A 172 -16.26 10.59 -11.15
CA ASP A 172 -15.11 10.02 -10.44
C ASP A 172 -15.47 9.52 -9.03
N CYS A 173 -16.71 9.76 -8.55
CA CYS A 173 -17.13 9.31 -7.23
C CYS A 173 -17.47 7.82 -7.26
N MET A 174 -16.81 7.05 -6.42
CA MET A 174 -16.99 5.59 -6.28
C MET A 174 -17.83 5.21 -5.06
N THR A 175 -18.25 6.18 -4.26
CA THR A 175 -19.20 5.92 -3.17
C THR A 175 -20.59 5.70 -3.76
N PRO A 176 -21.22 4.53 -3.55
CA PRO A 176 -22.57 4.27 -4.01
C PRO A 176 -23.57 5.14 -3.25
N THR A 177 -24.64 5.56 -3.94
CA THR A 177 -25.78 6.26 -3.31
C THR A 177 -26.66 5.29 -2.54
N ASP A 178 -26.79 4.05 -3.02
CA ASP A 178 -27.51 2.99 -2.33
C ASP A 178 -26.79 2.59 -1.04
N GLY A 179 -27.55 2.52 0.06
CA GLY A 179 -27.03 2.26 1.40
C GLY A 179 -26.07 3.34 1.95
N PHE A 180 -25.99 4.52 1.33
CA PHE A 180 -25.04 5.57 1.71
C PHE A 180 -25.13 5.97 3.19
N GLU A 181 -26.34 6.27 3.67
CA GLU A 181 -26.54 6.72 5.06
C GLU A 181 -26.16 5.63 6.07
N GLU A 182 -26.52 4.38 5.78
CA GLU A 182 -26.19 3.25 6.63
C GLU A 182 -24.66 3.06 6.72
N GLN A 183 -23.97 3.10 5.58
CA GLN A 183 -22.51 3.01 5.55
C GLN A 183 -21.86 4.17 6.32
N VAL A 184 -22.36 5.41 6.14
CA VAL A 184 -21.86 6.57 6.89
C VAL A 184 -22.02 6.36 8.39
N ARG A 185 -23.16 5.83 8.86
CA ARG A 185 -23.39 5.55 10.29
C ARG A 185 -22.44 4.47 10.81
N GLN A 186 -22.24 3.40 10.06
CA GLN A 186 -21.38 2.28 10.44
C GLN A 186 -19.90 2.66 10.47
N ASN A 187 -19.44 3.47 9.50
CA ASN A 187 -18.02 3.78 9.32
C ASN A 187 -17.55 5.02 10.11
N SER A 188 -18.48 5.83 10.62
CA SER A 188 -18.17 7.02 11.41
C SER A 188 -17.80 6.67 12.85
N ARG A 189 -16.77 7.33 13.39
CA ARG A 189 -16.34 7.21 14.80
C ARG A 189 -16.81 8.39 15.66
N LEU A 190 -17.97 8.96 15.33
CA LEU A 190 -18.59 10.09 16.03
C LEU A 190 -19.90 9.64 16.69
N GLU A 191 -20.35 10.40 17.68
CA GLU A 191 -21.66 10.21 18.29
C GLU A 191 -22.78 10.21 17.24
N ALA A 192 -23.77 9.33 17.40
CA ALA A 192 -24.83 9.13 16.42
C ALA A 192 -25.62 10.43 16.12
N SER A 193 -25.81 11.29 17.12
CA SER A 193 -26.44 12.60 16.96
C SER A 193 -25.66 13.53 16.01
N VAL A 194 -24.33 13.50 16.08
CA VAL A 194 -23.44 14.31 15.22
C VAL A 194 -23.41 13.76 13.79
N VAL A 195 -23.45 12.44 13.64
CA VAL A 195 -23.56 11.81 12.31
C VAL A 195 -24.91 12.15 11.68
N ASN A 196 -25.99 12.12 12.46
CA ASN A 196 -27.33 12.53 12.03
C ASN A 196 -27.37 13.99 11.58
N GLU A 197 -26.72 14.90 12.31
CA GLU A 197 -26.61 16.31 11.92
C GLU A 197 -25.94 16.47 10.56
N ALA A 198 -24.85 15.75 10.31
CA ALA A 198 -24.17 15.78 9.03
C ALA A 198 -25.04 15.21 7.90
N LEU A 199 -25.72 14.08 8.12
CA LEU A 199 -26.62 13.47 7.14
C LEU A 199 -27.83 14.36 6.83
N ALA A 200 -28.41 15.01 7.83
CA ALA A 200 -29.48 15.99 7.62
C ALA A 200 -29.02 17.15 6.72
N ALA A 201 -27.76 17.57 6.83
CA ALA A 201 -27.17 18.59 5.95
C ALA A 201 -26.80 18.08 4.54
N VAL A 202 -26.70 16.75 4.34
CA VAL A 202 -26.61 16.16 2.99
C VAL A 202 -27.95 16.26 2.27
N GLY A 203 -29.05 16.07 3.01
CA GLY A 203 -30.41 16.05 2.49
C GLY A 203 -30.74 14.75 1.74
N ASP A 204 -31.97 14.67 1.21
CA ASP A 204 -32.45 13.45 0.55
C ASP A 204 -31.63 13.14 -0.71
N LEU A 205 -31.17 11.89 -0.78
CA LEU A 205 -30.45 11.33 -1.91
C LEU A 205 -31.36 10.56 -2.87
N GLU A 206 -32.59 10.27 -2.46
CA GLU A 206 -33.63 9.74 -3.33
C GLU A 206 -34.26 10.90 -4.12
N GLY A 207 -33.95 10.99 -5.40
CA GLY A 207 -34.48 11.98 -6.33
C GLY A 207 -34.28 11.56 -7.77
#